data_AF-A0A0G3CAL0-F1
#
_entry.id   AF-A0A0G3CAL0-F1
#
_cell.length_a   1.000
_cell.length_b   1.000
_cell.length_c   1.000
_cell.angle_alpha   90.00
_cell.angle_beta   90.00
_cell.angle_gamma   90.00
#
_symmetry.space_group_name_H-M   'P 1'
#
loop_
_entity.id
_entity.type
_entity.pdbx_description
1 polymer ?
#
loop_
_entity_poly.entity_id
_entity_poly.type
_entity_poly.pdbx_seq_one_letter_code
_entity_poly.pdbx_strand_id
1 'polypeptide(L)'
;MAEFPFEISPMFEGERVRKDGMFVELGGPKSMGLELVRAKDMDEIEDDKVTIVGPDLKEMEEGKTYPWAMIFHIGGELVEPDLESVVERRVHDFVNYCQGIMHLNQRYDVWMRMSKDTAAKMDSFEPFGKAVMMLFKTELPFIEKMQVTFYTDEAEVEKQMVEAKEIFKARDARTKDLHDEDVDVFYGCTLCQAFAPTNVCVVSPDRISLCGAINWFDGRAAAKVDPEGPQFAIEKGEVLDDNTGEYSGVNEIAKKLSSGEFDKIKLHSFFDSPHTSCGCFKVVGFYIPEVDGIGWVNREYQGMAPNGLGFSTMAGQTGGRKQIVGFSSVLGVNYFYSTPSSSRRDGGWNRVVWLPAMLKEKIAETIPEDIKDKIATENDATDIESLKTFLQEKNHPVVANWAAAEEEEEEEEEEEEEETAVAAAPMMMPAAGFQMPAMASMPMMPAGKAGGIKITFKNAKISIDKMIVSEKKE
;
A
#
# COMPACT_ATOMS: atom_id res chain seq x y z
N MET A 1 3.31 35.30 -16.85
CA MET A 1 3.07 33.85 -16.73
C MET A 1 3.75 33.21 -17.91
N ALA A 2 4.69 32.30 -17.68
CA ALA A 2 5.34 31.59 -18.78
C ALA A 2 4.25 30.85 -19.58
N GLU A 3 4.21 31.09 -20.88
CA GLU A 3 3.21 30.52 -21.78
C GLU A 3 3.65 29.08 -22.09
N PHE A 4 3.14 28.12 -21.30
CA PHE A 4 3.41 26.70 -21.54
C PHE A 4 2.43 26.15 -22.58
N PRO A 5 2.86 25.19 -23.42
CA PRO A 5 2.01 24.61 -24.46
C PRO A 5 0.91 23.68 -23.92
N PHE A 6 0.91 23.41 -22.61
CA PHE A 6 -0.05 22.55 -21.92
C PHE A 6 -0.56 23.24 -20.65
N GLU A 7 -1.74 22.84 -20.19
CA GLU A 7 -2.30 23.32 -18.94
C GLU A 7 -1.60 22.63 -17.77
N ILE A 8 -1.33 23.41 -16.71
CA ILE A 8 -0.76 22.93 -15.46
C ILE A 8 -1.82 23.12 -14.39
N SER A 9 -2.28 22.03 -13.79
CA SER A 9 -3.27 22.07 -12.72
C SER A 9 -3.22 20.80 -11.88
N PRO A 10 -3.40 20.89 -10.55
CA PRO A 10 -3.59 19.72 -9.68
C PRO A 10 -4.75 18.81 -10.11
N MET A 11 -5.71 19.33 -10.89
CA MET A 11 -6.83 18.53 -11.41
C MET A 11 -6.38 17.41 -12.36
N PHE A 12 -5.24 17.56 -13.02
CA PHE A 12 -4.73 16.56 -13.96
C PHE A 12 -3.96 15.42 -13.28
N GLU A 13 -3.73 15.49 -11.96
CA GLU A 13 -2.92 14.49 -11.24
C GLU A 13 -3.45 13.05 -11.40
N GLY A 14 -4.77 12.89 -11.50
CA GLY A 14 -5.44 11.61 -11.69
C GLY A 14 -5.55 11.13 -13.14
N GLU A 15 -5.04 11.88 -14.12
CA GLU A 15 -5.14 11.56 -15.54
C GLU A 15 -4.36 10.27 -15.86
N ARG A 16 -5.01 9.36 -16.59
CA ARG A 16 -4.37 8.11 -17.03
C ARG A 16 -4.29 8.04 -18.54
N VAL A 17 -3.06 8.06 -19.06
CA VAL A 17 -2.77 7.87 -20.48
C VAL A 17 -2.79 6.37 -20.83
N ARG A 18 -3.86 5.96 -21.53
CA ARG A 18 -4.00 4.59 -22.05
C ARG A 18 -3.15 4.40 -23.31
N LYS A 19 -2.85 3.13 -23.63
CA LYS A 19 -2.00 2.75 -24.77
C LYS A 19 -2.47 3.35 -26.12
N ASP A 20 -3.79 3.44 -26.33
CA ASP A 20 -4.35 3.95 -27.58
C ASP A 20 -4.14 5.47 -27.78
N GLY A 21 -4.03 6.22 -26.67
CA GLY A 21 -3.83 7.67 -26.65
C GLY A 21 -2.38 8.10 -26.38
N MET A 22 -1.45 7.15 -26.29
CA MET A 22 -0.04 7.39 -25.97
C MET A 22 0.75 7.77 -27.23
N PHE A 23 1.57 8.81 -27.15
CA PHE A 23 2.58 9.13 -28.14
C PHE A 23 3.89 8.41 -27.85
N VAL A 24 4.45 8.54 -26.64
CA VAL A 24 5.69 7.85 -26.25
C VAL A 24 5.55 7.27 -24.84
N GLU A 25 6.23 6.14 -24.63
CA GLU A 25 6.45 5.56 -23.31
C GLU A 25 7.91 5.81 -22.91
N LEU A 26 8.11 6.42 -21.75
CA LEU A 26 9.43 6.76 -21.21
C LEU A 26 9.67 5.90 -19.95
N GLY A 27 10.70 5.07 -19.98
CA GLY A 27 10.97 4.08 -18.93
C GLY A 27 9.91 2.96 -18.85
N GLY A 28 9.49 2.61 -17.63
CA GLY A 28 8.51 1.54 -17.37
C GLY A 28 9.09 0.12 -17.40
N PRO A 29 8.26 -0.94 -17.31
CA PRO A 29 8.78 -2.32 -17.18
C PRO A 29 9.55 -2.84 -18.40
N LYS A 30 9.54 -2.09 -19.51
CA LYS A 30 10.18 -2.45 -20.78
C LYS A 30 11.44 -1.63 -21.10
N SER A 31 11.72 -0.57 -20.36
CA SER A 31 12.88 0.30 -20.60
C SER A 31 13.39 0.91 -19.30
N MET A 32 14.59 1.47 -19.30
CA MET A 32 15.20 2.04 -18.10
C MET A 32 14.57 3.40 -17.78
N GLY A 33 14.12 3.59 -16.54
CA GLY A 33 13.49 4.83 -16.08
C GLY A 33 14.11 5.28 -14.75
N LEU A 34 14.73 6.46 -14.73
CA LEU A 34 15.37 7.03 -13.55
C LEU A 34 14.85 8.43 -13.24
N GLU A 35 14.65 8.71 -11.97
CA GLU A 35 14.63 10.07 -11.43
C GLU A 35 15.64 10.17 -10.29
N LEU A 36 16.36 11.28 -10.22
CA LEU A 36 17.32 11.56 -9.17
C LEU A 36 17.35 13.06 -8.89
N VAL A 37 17.23 13.43 -7.63
CA VAL A 37 17.50 14.79 -7.17
C VAL A 37 18.84 14.83 -6.42
N ARG A 38 19.65 15.85 -6.73
CA ARG A 38 20.96 16.09 -6.10
C ARG A 38 21.03 17.52 -5.57
N ALA A 39 21.37 17.66 -4.31
CA ALA A 39 21.79 18.92 -3.71
C ALA A 39 23.21 19.24 -4.20
N LYS A 40 23.39 20.45 -4.73
CA LYS A 40 24.70 20.99 -5.11
C LYS A 40 24.85 22.43 -4.61
N ASP A 41 26.09 22.85 -4.49
CA ASP A 41 26.41 24.23 -4.14
C ASP A 41 25.87 25.19 -5.21
N MET A 42 25.39 26.36 -4.76
CA MET A 42 24.75 27.35 -5.63
C MET A 42 25.67 27.86 -6.75
N ASP A 43 26.99 27.72 -6.61
CA ASP A 43 27.97 28.14 -7.61
C ASP A 43 28.08 27.15 -8.78
N GLU A 44 27.67 25.90 -8.59
CA GLU A 44 27.71 24.86 -9.62
C GLU A 44 26.40 24.75 -10.42
N ILE A 45 25.36 25.48 -10.01
CA ILE A 45 24.02 25.40 -10.61
C ILE A 45 23.74 26.63 -11.46
N GLU A 46 23.46 26.38 -12.74
CA GLU A 46 22.88 27.38 -13.64
C GLU A 46 21.36 27.37 -13.53
N ASP A 47 20.80 28.47 -13.04
CA ASP A 47 19.37 28.57 -12.77
C ASP A 47 18.52 28.50 -14.06
N ASP A 48 17.39 27.79 -13.99
CA ASP A 48 16.43 27.53 -15.08
C ASP A 48 17.03 26.87 -16.33
N LYS A 49 18.17 26.20 -16.19
CA LYS A 49 18.80 25.46 -17.28
C LYS A 49 18.15 24.10 -17.48
N VAL A 50 17.70 23.85 -18.71
CA VAL A 50 17.27 22.52 -19.18
C VAL A 50 18.29 22.00 -20.19
N THR A 51 18.83 20.83 -19.95
CA THR A 51 19.73 20.14 -20.88
C THR A 51 19.12 18.83 -21.32
N ILE A 52 19.11 18.55 -22.62
CA ILE A 52 18.59 17.29 -23.19
C ILE A 52 19.78 16.57 -23.83
N VAL A 53 20.03 15.33 -23.42
CA VAL A 53 21.12 14.48 -23.91
C VAL A 53 20.51 13.23 -24.52
N GLY A 54 20.47 13.20 -25.86
CA GLY A 54 19.87 12.13 -26.65
C GLY A 54 18.77 12.66 -27.59
N PRO A 55 17.93 11.76 -28.16
CA PRO A 55 16.83 12.16 -29.03
C PRO A 55 15.82 13.01 -28.28
N ASP A 56 15.44 14.15 -28.87
CA ASP A 56 14.37 15.01 -28.36
C ASP A 56 12.99 14.55 -28.88
N LEU A 57 11.91 15.13 -28.37
CA LEU A 57 10.54 14.69 -28.63
C LEU A 57 10.19 14.59 -30.13
N LYS A 58 10.71 15.50 -30.96
CA LYS A 58 10.49 15.49 -32.43
C LYS A 58 11.15 14.32 -33.15
N GLU A 59 12.19 13.76 -32.57
CA GLU A 59 12.95 12.64 -33.14
C GLU A 59 12.38 11.28 -32.68
N MET A 60 11.45 11.30 -31.73
CA MET A 60 10.79 10.10 -31.22
C MET A 60 9.63 9.67 -32.12
N GLU A 61 9.49 8.36 -32.30
CA GLU A 61 8.38 7.78 -33.06
C GLU A 61 7.19 7.46 -32.15
N GLU A 62 5.99 7.66 -32.70
CA GLU A 62 4.74 7.37 -32.02
C GLU A 62 4.61 5.88 -31.67
N GLY A 63 4.22 5.60 -30.42
CA GLY A 63 4.00 4.28 -29.85
C GLY A 63 5.27 3.55 -29.39
N LYS A 64 6.46 4.15 -29.53
CA LYS A 64 7.72 3.54 -29.08
C LYS A 64 8.01 3.82 -27.60
N THR A 65 8.85 2.94 -27.04
CA THR A 65 9.38 3.04 -25.69
C THR A 65 10.84 3.50 -25.75
N TYR A 66 11.20 4.52 -24.97
CA TYR A 66 12.56 5.06 -24.88
C TYR A 66 13.08 5.01 -23.43
N PRO A 67 14.40 4.86 -23.23
CA PRO A 67 15.00 5.02 -21.91
C PRO A 67 14.91 6.48 -21.47
N TRP A 68 14.79 6.69 -20.17
CA TRP A 68 14.54 8.01 -19.60
C TRP A 68 15.23 8.18 -18.26
N ALA A 69 16.03 9.22 -18.12
CA ALA A 69 16.53 9.66 -16.82
C ALA A 69 16.33 11.16 -16.61
N MET A 70 15.75 11.53 -15.47
CA MET A 70 15.59 12.91 -15.02
C MET A 70 16.54 13.18 -13.86
N ILE A 71 17.53 14.04 -14.07
CA ILE A 71 18.44 14.45 -13.00
C ILE A 71 18.20 15.92 -12.71
N PHE A 72 17.70 16.19 -11.51
CA PHE A 72 17.47 17.52 -11.00
C PHE A 72 18.60 17.90 -10.05
N HIS A 73 19.21 19.05 -10.28
CA HIS A 73 20.16 19.66 -9.37
C HIS A 73 19.47 20.84 -8.68
N ILE A 74 19.50 20.84 -7.35
CA ILE A 74 18.86 21.86 -6.50
C ILE A 74 19.91 22.52 -5.62
N GLY A 75 19.78 23.82 -5.40
CA GLY A 75 20.62 24.60 -4.50
C GLY A 75 19.82 25.66 -3.79
N GLY A 76 20.12 25.86 -2.51
CA GLY A 76 19.50 26.86 -1.64
C GLY A 76 20.09 26.76 -0.23
N GLU A 77 19.93 27.81 0.57
CA GLU A 77 20.54 27.90 1.91
C GLU A 77 20.04 26.81 2.89
N LEU A 78 18.79 26.34 2.70
CA LEU A 78 18.16 25.31 3.53
C LEU A 78 18.18 23.91 2.89
N VAL A 79 18.88 23.73 1.76
CA VAL A 79 18.91 22.45 1.03
C VAL A 79 19.94 21.51 1.69
N GLU A 80 19.45 20.58 2.51
CA GLU A 80 20.24 19.48 3.06
C GLU A 80 20.14 18.22 2.16
N PRO A 81 21.14 17.32 2.14
CA PRO A 81 21.08 16.06 1.38
C PRO A 81 19.88 15.16 1.72
N ASP A 82 19.36 15.26 2.95
CA ASP A 82 18.18 14.49 3.37
C ASP A 82 16.87 15.02 2.74
N LEU A 83 16.86 16.24 2.20
CA LEU A 83 15.72 16.77 1.44
C LEU A 83 15.69 16.24 0.01
N GLU A 84 16.78 15.66 -0.49
CA GLU A 84 16.83 15.15 -1.87
C GLU A 84 15.69 14.17 -2.14
N SER A 85 15.44 13.21 -1.23
CA SER A 85 14.34 12.22 -1.38
C SER A 85 12.96 12.87 -1.30
N VAL A 86 12.79 13.91 -0.47
CA VAL A 86 11.52 14.64 -0.33
C VAL A 86 11.19 15.37 -1.64
N VAL A 87 12.18 16.08 -2.18
CA VAL A 87 12.05 16.81 -3.45
C VAL A 87 11.87 15.84 -4.61
N GLU A 88 12.59 14.70 -4.60
CA GLU A 88 12.45 13.63 -5.59
C GLU A 88 11.02 13.09 -5.61
N ARG A 89 10.38 12.93 -4.45
CA ARG A 89 8.97 12.54 -4.42
C ARG A 89 8.05 13.58 -5.05
N ARG A 90 8.33 14.87 -4.92
CA ARG A 90 7.50 15.93 -5.51
C ARG A 90 7.57 15.96 -7.04
N VAL A 91 8.60 15.36 -7.65
CA VAL A 91 8.65 15.13 -9.11
C VAL A 91 7.39 14.38 -9.56
N HIS A 92 6.97 13.35 -8.82
CA HIS A 92 5.76 12.60 -9.15
C HIS A 92 4.53 13.50 -9.27
N ASP A 93 4.32 14.41 -8.32
CA ASP A 93 3.11 15.23 -8.30
C ASP A 93 3.18 16.30 -9.39
N PHE A 94 4.32 17.01 -9.50
CA PHE A 94 4.50 18.09 -10.47
C PHE A 94 4.47 17.64 -11.91
N VAL A 95 4.98 16.44 -12.20
CA VAL A 95 4.88 15.87 -13.54
C VAL A 95 3.43 15.49 -13.86
N ASN A 96 2.67 14.94 -12.90
CA ASN A 96 1.26 14.60 -13.09
C ASN A 96 0.33 15.83 -13.12
N TYR A 97 0.77 17.01 -12.67
CA TYR A 97 0.01 18.26 -12.83
C TYR A 97 0.02 18.79 -14.27
N CYS A 98 0.95 18.30 -15.11
CA CYS A 98 1.02 18.65 -16.52
C CYS A 98 -0.01 17.82 -17.32
N GLN A 99 -0.94 18.51 -17.99
CA GLN A 99 -1.99 17.86 -18.78
C GLN A 99 -1.44 16.87 -19.81
N GLY A 100 -1.99 15.64 -19.80
CA GLY A 100 -1.63 14.58 -20.73
C GLY A 100 -0.24 13.99 -20.53
N ILE A 101 0.41 14.24 -19.38
CA ILE A 101 1.62 13.55 -18.94
C ILE A 101 1.28 12.74 -17.69
N MET A 102 1.63 11.46 -17.72
CA MET A 102 1.40 10.53 -16.63
C MET A 102 2.74 10.03 -16.13
N HIS A 103 3.01 10.21 -14.84
CA HIS A 103 4.19 9.71 -14.14
C HIS A 103 3.80 8.74 -13.03
N LEU A 104 4.48 7.62 -12.96
CA LEU A 104 4.27 6.58 -11.97
C LEU A 104 5.59 6.04 -11.43
N ASN A 105 5.49 5.44 -10.25
CA ASN A 105 6.60 4.84 -9.50
C ASN A 105 7.57 5.90 -8.97
N GLN A 106 8.84 5.52 -8.79
CA GLN A 106 9.88 6.34 -8.18
C GLN A 106 11.28 5.80 -8.49
N ARG A 107 12.31 6.62 -8.23
CA ARG A 107 13.74 6.24 -8.27
C ARG A 107 14.13 5.61 -9.61
N TYR A 108 14.51 4.33 -9.62
CA TYR A 108 14.99 3.59 -10.80
C TYR A 108 13.90 2.76 -11.51
N ASP A 109 12.64 2.85 -11.07
CA ASP A 109 11.50 2.17 -11.70
C ASP A 109 10.52 3.17 -12.35
N VAL A 110 10.98 4.39 -12.69
CA VAL A 110 10.11 5.46 -13.19
C VAL A 110 9.40 5.01 -14.47
N TRP A 111 8.10 5.26 -14.50
CA TRP A 111 7.27 4.97 -15.65
C TRP A 111 6.47 6.19 -16.06
N MET A 112 6.78 6.71 -17.24
CA MET A 112 6.15 7.88 -17.79
C MET A 112 5.46 7.59 -19.12
N ARG A 113 4.33 8.26 -19.35
CA ARG A 113 3.62 8.26 -20.63
C ARG A 113 3.19 9.66 -20.98
N MET A 114 3.28 9.97 -22.27
CA MET A 114 2.78 11.23 -22.79
C MET A 114 1.69 10.99 -23.82
N SER A 115 0.63 11.80 -23.76
CA SER A 115 -0.49 11.75 -24.69
C SER A 115 -0.12 12.32 -26.06
N LYS A 116 -0.83 11.88 -27.10
CA LYS A 116 -0.70 12.44 -28.46
C LYS A 116 -1.07 13.92 -28.53
N ASP A 117 -2.08 14.32 -27.76
CA ASP A 117 -2.55 15.71 -27.74
C ASP A 117 -1.51 16.66 -27.14
N THR A 118 -0.80 16.23 -26.09
CA THR A 118 0.29 17.00 -25.48
C THR A 118 1.52 17.00 -26.36
N ALA A 119 1.88 15.83 -26.92
CA ALA A 119 3.02 15.72 -27.84
C ALA A 119 2.84 16.59 -29.10
N ALA A 120 1.61 16.72 -29.63
CA ALA A 120 1.32 17.57 -30.79
C ALA A 120 1.48 19.08 -30.48
N LYS A 121 1.42 19.49 -29.22
CA LYS A 121 1.58 20.88 -28.78
C LYS A 121 3.02 21.20 -28.37
N MET A 122 3.86 20.18 -28.18
CA MET A 122 5.24 20.31 -27.69
C MET A 122 6.24 19.96 -28.78
N ASP A 123 7.19 20.87 -28.98
CA ASP A 123 8.26 20.69 -29.97
C ASP A 123 9.55 20.10 -29.37
N SER A 124 9.69 20.11 -28.04
CA SER A 124 10.87 19.68 -27.28
C SER A 124 10.46 19.36 -25.84
N PHE A 125 11.29 18.63 -25.09
CA PHE A 125 11.13 18.47 -23.63
C PHE A 125 11.52 19.74 -22.83
N GLU A 126 12.09 20.76 -23.45
CA GLU A 126 12.50 21.99 -22.77
C GLU A 126 11.36 22.72 -22.02
N PRO A 127 10.17 22.94 -22.62
CA PRO A 127 9.03 23.56 -21.92
C PRO A 127 8.55 22.72 -20.73
N PHE A 128 8.66 21.39 -20.82
CA PHE A 128 8.32 20.47 -19.74
C PHE A 128 9.28 20.61 -18.56
N GLY A 129 10.60 20.64 -18.81
CA GLY A 129 11.59 20.91 -17.76
C GLY A 129 11.36 22.25 -17.06
N LYS A 130 11.09 23.31 -17.82
CA LYS A 130 10.79 24.64 -17.26
C LYS A 130 9.49 24.67 -16.46
N ALA A 131 8.45 23.95 -16.88
CA ALA A 131 7.20 23.84 -16.14
C ALA A 131 7.41 23.17 -14.78
N VAL A 132 8.14 22.05 -14.76
CA VAL A 132 8.46 21.32 -13.54
C VAL A 132 9.32 22.18 -12.60
N MET A 133 10.36 22.86 -13.10
CA MET A 133 11.18 23.77 -12.29
C MET A 133 10.38 24.95 -11.71
N MET A 134 9.44 25.51 -12.48
CA MET A 134 8.55 26.57 -12.01
C MET A 134 7.65 26.09 -10.86
N LEU A 135 7.10 24.87 -10.97
CA LEU A 135 6.31 24.26 -9.91
C LEU A 135 7.16 24.02 -8.65
N PHE A 136 8.38 23.51 -8.81
CA PHE A 136 9.31 23.34 -7.69
C PHE A 136 9.59 24.65 -6.95
N LYS A 137 9.94 25.73 -7.66
CA LYS A 137 10.21 27.04 -7.04
C LYS A 137 8.97 27.67 -6.40
N THR A 138 7.79 27.39 -6.93
CA THR A 138 6.52 27.95 -6.42
C THR A 138 6.09 27.24 -5.13
N GLU A 139 6.20 25.91 -5.10
CA GLU A 139 5.74 25.07 -4.00
C GLU A 139 6.80 24.89 -2.91
N LEU A 140 8.08 24.93 -3.27
CA LEU A 140 9.23 24.78 -2.37
C LEU A 140 10.12 26.03 -2.46
N PRO A 141 9.73 27.14 -1.81
CA PRO A 141 10.41 28.43 -1.94
C PRO A 141 11.84 28.45 -1.38
N PHE A 142 12.26 27.40 -0.67
CA PHE A 142 13.64 27.22 -0.21
C PHE A 142 14.62 26.79 -1.31
N ILE A 143 14.11 26.39 -2.49
CA ILE A 143 14.94 26.08 -3.67
C ILE A 143 15.19 27.39 -4.42
N GLU A 144 16.40 27.92 -4.33
CA GLU A 144 16.78 29.19 -4.99
C GLU A 144 17.22 28.98 -6.43
N LYS A 145 18.02 27.94 -6.68
CA LYS A 145 18.51 27.59 -8.01
C LYS A 145 18.16 26.16 -8.36
N MET A 146 17.71 25.95 -9.60
CA MET A 146 17.39 24.63 -10.10
C MET A 146 17.83 24.44 -11.54
N GLN A 147 18.39 23.26 -11.82
CA GLN A 147 18.76 22.81 -13.16
C GLN A 147 18.23 21.39 -13.38
N VAL A 148 17.75 21.11 -14.58
CA VAL A 148 17.32 19.76 -14.98
C VAL A 148 18.10 19.26 -16.18
N THR A 149 18.49 17.99 -16.13
CA THR A 149 19.07 17.27 -17.27
C THR A 149 18.22 16.05 -17.58
N PHE A 150 17.74 15.97 -18.82
CA PHE A 150 17.01 14.84 -19.35
C PHE A 150 17.94 14.00 -20.22
N TYR A 151 18.07 12.72 -19.88
CA TYR A 151 18.80 11.74 -20.70
C TYR A 151 17.81 10.81 -21.37
N THR A 152 17.90 10.74 -22.70
CA THR A 152 17.10 9.86 -23.56
C THR A 152 17.96 8.87 -24.34
N ASP A 153 19.29 8.97 -24.22
CA ASP A 153 20.25 8.02 -24.78
C ASP A 153 20.44 6.82 -23.84
N GLU A 154 20.44 5.62 -24.40
CA GLU A 154 20.51 4.36 -23.64
C GLU A 154 21.81 4.22 -22.82
N ALA A 155 22.95 4.58 -23.40
CA ALA A 155 24.25 4.41 -22.76
C ALA A 155 24.45 5.39 -21.60
N GLU A 156 24.01 6.64 -21.78
CA GLU A 156 24.05 7.63 -20.70
C GLU A 156 23.07 7.28 -19.59
N VAL A 157 21.85 6.82 -19.91
CA VAL A 157 20.88 6.37 -18.89
C VAL A 157 21.44 5.21 -18.07
N GLU A 158 22.08 4.21 -18.70
CA GLU A 158 22.68 3.09 -17.97
C GLU A 158 23.77 3.54 -16.99
N LYS A 159 24.63 4.48 -17.41
CA LYS A 159 25.67 5.04 -16.54
C LYS A 159 25.08 5.76 -15.33
N GLN A 160 24.06 6.59 -15.55
CA GLN A 160 23.38 7.30 -14.46
C GLN A 160 22.63 6.36 -13.53
N MET A 161 22.08 5.26 -14.06
CA MET A 161 21.42 4.22 -13.28
C MET A 161 22.37 3.55 -12.28
N VAL A 162 23.64 3.32 -12.65
CA VAL A 162 24.64 2.75 -11.75
C VAL A 162 24.94 3.73 -10.60
N GLU A 163 25.18 5.01 -10.91
CA GLU A 163 25.44 6.03 -9.88
C GLU A 163 24.25 6.19 -8.94
N ALA A 164 23.04 6.27 -9.49
CA ALA A 164 21.83 6.43 -8.70
C ALA A 164 21.57 5.23 -7.76
N LYS A 165 21.83 4.00 -8.22
CA LYS A 165 21.68 2.80 -7.37
C LYS A 165 22.60 2.83 -6.15
N GLU A 166 23.83 3.28 -6.30
CA GLU A 166 24.75 3.42 -5.16
C GLU A 166 24.27 4.48 -4.17
N ILE A 167 23.73 5.60 -4.66
CA ILE A 167 23.14 6.65 -3.82
C ILE A 167 21.91 6.11 -3.07
N PHE A 168 21.01 5.42 -3.76
CA PHE A 168 19.83 4.84 -3.14
C PHE A 168 20.20 3.79 -2.09
N LYS A 169 21.22 2.97 -2.36
CA LYS A 169 21.74 2.00 -1.39
C LYS A 169 22.33 2.67 -0.15
N ALA A 170 23.07 3.77 -0.32
CA ALA A 170 23.59 4.55 0.80
C ALA A 170 22.46 5.20 1.61
N ARG A 171 21.42 5.72 0.94
CA ARG A 171 20.23 6.27 1.61
C ARG A 171 19.49 5.18 2.40
N ASP A 172 19.24 4.02 1.78
CA ASP A 172 18.51 2.93 2.41
C ASP A 172 19.30 2.29 3.56
N ALA A 173 20.63 2.27 3.50
CA ALA A 173 21.49 1.80 4.60
C ALA A 173 21.34 2.64 5.88
N ARG A 174 21.12 3.97 5.76
CA ARG A 174 20.95 4.86 6.92
C ARG A 174 19.67 4.56 7.71
N THR A 175 18.66 4.00 7.06
CA THR A 175 17.36 3.69 7.68
C THR A 175 17.34 2.34 8.38
N LYS A 176 18.32 1.46 8.14
CA LYS A 176 18.32 0.08 8.68
C LYS A 176 18.60 -0.01 10.18
N ASP A 177 19.32 0.96 10.74
CA ASP A 177 19.76 0.92 12.14
C ASP A 177 18.82 1.68 13.10
N LEU A 178 17.66 2.16 12.62
CA LEU A 178 16.71 2.93 13.41
C LEU A 178 15.39 2.16 13.53
N HIS A 179 14.96 1.89 14.76
CA HIS A 179 13.70 1.20 15.03
C HIS A 179 12.63 2.15 15.58
N ASP A 180 11.38 1.70 15.55
CA ASP A 180 10.26 2.44 16.10
C ASP A 180 10.51 2.77 17.59
N GLU A 181 11.15 1.87 18.35
CA GLU A 181 11.47 2.05 19.78
C GLU A 181 12.43 3.21 20.08
N ASP A 182 13.32 3.53 19.13
CA ASP A 182 14.37 4.55 19.30
C ASP A 182 13.87 5.99 19.09
N VAL A 183 12.62 6.16 18.64
CA VAL A 183 12.05 7.46 18.29
C VAL A 183 10.77 7.77 19.07
N ASP A 184 10.64 9.02 19.50
CA ASP A 184 9.44 9.53 20.19
C ASP A 184 8.41 10.16 19.22
N VAL A 185 8.82 10.39 17.98
CA VAL A 185 8.05 11.12 16.96
C VAL A 185 7.97 10.30 15.68
N PHE A 186 6.76 10.15 15.16
CA PHE A 186 6.48 9.66 13.82
C PHE A 186 6.13 10.81 12.89
N TYR A 187 6.03 10.54 11.58
CA TYR A 187 5.66 11.55 10.60
C TYR A 187 4.41 11.14 9.84
N GLY A 188 3.45 12.06 9.75
CA GLY A 188 2.28 11.93 8.90
C GLY A 188 2.56 12.43 7.49
N CYS A 189 1.85 11.90 6.50
CA CYS A 189 1.88 12.39 5.13
C CYS A 189 0.46 12.40 4.53
N THR A 190 0.04 13.56 4.03
CA THR A 190 -1.27 13.80 3.40
C THR A 190 -1.17 14.15 1.93
N LEU A 191 0.01 14.03 1.30
CA LEU A 191 0.21 14.33 -0.13
C LEU A 191 -0.84 13.68 -1.03
N CYS A 192 -1.15 12.41 -0.77
CA CYS A 192 -2.08 11.65 -1.60
C CYS A 192 -3.57 11.92 -1.31
N GLN A 193 -3.90 12.90 -0.46
CA GLN A 193 -5.29 13.28 -0.19
C GLN A 193 -5.99 13.89 -1.41
N ALA A 194 -5.23 14.45 -2.37
CA ALA A 194 -5.78 14.86 -3.66
C ALA A 194 -6.48 13.70 -4.39
N PHE A 195 -5.91 12.49 -4.30
CA PHE A 195 -6.48 11.27 -4.88
C PHE A 195 -7.43 10.53 -3.91
N ALA A 196 -7.05 10.44 -2.64
CA ALA A 196 -7.78 9.73 -1.60
C ALA A 196 -7.95 10.62 -0.35
N PRO A 197 -9.00 11.46 -0.30
CA PRO A 197 -9.16 12.52 0.73
C PRO A 197 -9.06 12.07 2.19
N THR A 198 -9.46 10.83 2.49
CA THR A 198 -9.46 10.30 3.87
C THR A 198 -8.26 9.41 4.18
N ASN A 199 -7.35 9.22 3.21
CA ASN A 199 -6.12 8.48 3.44
C ASN A 199 -5.12 9.34 4.21
N VAL A 200 -4.51 8.75 5.23
CA VAL A 200 -3.41 9.34 6.00
C VAL A 200 -2.29 8.33 6.02
N CYS A 201 -1.10 8.72 5.56
CA CYS A 201 0.10 7.88 5.70
C CYS A 201 0.81 8.20 7.01
N VAL A 202 1.14 7.17 7.78
CA VAL A 202 1.98 7.27 8.97
C VAL A 202 3.31 6.59 8.65
N VAL A 203 4.39 7.35 8.80
CA VAL A 203 5.76 6.94 8.50
C VAL A 203 6.52 6.81 9.82
N SER A 204 7.01 5.61 10.09
CA SER A 204 7.88 5.28 11.21
C SER A 204 9.20 4.71 10.69
N PRO A 205 10.26 4.62 11.51
CA PRO A 205 11.51 3.98 11.10
C PRO A 205 11.32 2.57 10.57
N ASP A 206 10.50 1.74 11.24
CA ASP A 206 10.23 0.37 10.80
C ASP A 206 9.18 0.31 9.67
N ARG A 207 8.44 1.40 9.42
CA ARG A 207 7.38 1.47 8.40
C ARG A 207 7.51 2.71 7.51
N ILE A 208 8.17 2.52 6.36
CA ILE A 208 8.25 3.52 5.29
C ILE A 208 6.86 3.84 4.70
N SER A 209 6.72 5.02 4.09
CA SER A 209 5.52 5.43 3.36
C SER A 209 5.06 4.41 2.31
N LEU A 210 3.74 4.34 2.06
CA LEU A 210 3.12 3.47 1.04
C LEU A 210 3.53 3.78 -0.41
N CYS A 211 4.20 4.91 -0.64
CA CYS A 211 4.81 5.22 -1.92
C CYS A 211 6.29 4.82 -1.97
N GLY A 212 6.90 4.43 -0.84
CA GLY A 212 8.31 4.06 -0.67
C GLY A 212 9.32 5.18 -0.92
N ALA A 213 8.86 6.42 -1.10
CA ALA A 213 9.71 7.56 -1.44
C ALA A 213 10.14 8.34 -0.20
N ILE A 214 9.30 8.29 0.84
CA ILE A 214 9.46 9.08 2.06
C ILE A 214 9.76 8.09 3.19
N ASN A 215 10.99 8.13 3.70
CA ASN A 215 11.40 7.49 4.95
C ASN A 215 11.22 8.43 6.15
N TRP A 216 11.55 7.96 7.36
CA TRP A 216 11.42 8.75 8.57
C TRP A 216 12.32 10.00 8.59
N PHE A 217 13.55 9.91 8.10
CA PHE A 217 14.46 11.06 7.98
C PHE A 217 13.93 12.11 6.99
N ASP A 218 13.35 11.66 5.88
CA ASP A 218 12.72 12.50 4.88
C ASP A 218 11.50 13.23 5.48
N GLY A 219 10.69 12.52 6.29
CA GLY A 219 9.58 13.10 7.04
C GLY A 219 10.04 14.19 8.02
N ARG A 220 11.13 13.92 8.74
CA ARG A 220 11.78 14.89 9.65
C ARG A 220 12.29 16.12 8.92
N ALA A 221 12.99 15.92 7.80
CA ALA A 221 13.54 17.01 7.01
C ALA A 221 12.41 17.86 6.41
N ALA A 222 11.36 17.23 5.87
CA ALA A 222 10.19 17.93 5.34
C ALA A 222 9.48 18.75 6.41
N ALA A 223 9.17 18.17 7.57
CA ALA A 223 8.48 18.87 8.66
C ALA A 223 9.31 20.01 9.28
N LYS A 224 10.65 19.93 9.21
CA LYS A 224 11.56 21.01 9.66
C LYS A 224 11.54 22.20 8.70
N VAL A 225 11.47 21.93 7.41
CA VAL A 225 11.53 22.96 6.36
C VAL A 225 10.18 23.62 6.14
N ASP A 226 9.10 22.83 6.16
CA ASP A 226 7.73 23.31 6.01
C ASP A 226 6.78 22.61 6.99
N PRO A 227 6.60 23.18 8.20
CA PRO A 227 5.73 22.61 9.22
C PRO A 227 4.22 22.62 8.88
N GLU A 228 3.79 23.51 7.97
CA GLU A 228 2.40 23.57 7.48
C GLU A 228 2.19 22.72 6.21
N GLY A 229 3.26 22.09 5.73
CA GLY A 229 3.27 21.24 4.57
C GLY A 229 2.49 19.92 4.75
N PRO A 230 2.44 19.10 3.70
CA PRO A 230 1.73 17.83 3.72
C PRO A 230 2.42 16.75 4.56
N GLN A 231 3.64 17.01 5.04
CA GLN A 231 4.35 16.18 6.01
C GLN A 231 4.45 16.90 7.35
N PHE A 232 3.99 16.26 8.41
CA PHE A 232 3.94 16.85 9.75
C PHE A 232 4.36 15.84 10.81
N ALA A 233 4.88 16.35 11.92
CA ALA A 233 5.26 15.51 13.06
C ALA A 233 4.02 15.00 13.81
N ILE A 234 4.07 13.74 14.23
CA ILE A 234 3.09 13.07 15.08
C ILE A 234 3.84 12.60 16.33
N GLU A 235 3.51 13.18 17.47
CA GLU A 235 3.99 12.66 18.75
C GLU A 235 3.33 11.30 19.02
N LYS A 236 4.12 10.29 19.42
CA LYS A 236 3.59 8.94 19.68
C LYS A 236 2.44 8.93 20.71
N GLY A 237 2.53 9.78 21.73
CA GLY A 237 1.60 9.75 22.85
C GLY A 237 1.73 8.48 23.69
N GLU A 238 0.63 7.95 24.18
CA GLU A 238 0.58 6.71 24.96
C GLU A 238 0.61 5.49 24.03
N VAL A 239 1.49 4.54 24.32
CA VAL A 239 1.53 3.23 23.65
C VAL A 239 0.38 2.39 24.21
N LEU A 240 -0.67 2.19 23.41
CA LEU A 240 -1.84 1.40 23.79
C LEU A 240 -1.58 -0.10 23.60
N ASP A 241 -0.87 -0.44 22.52
CA ASP A 241 -0.45 -1.81 22.23
C ASP A 241 0.86 -1.79 21.44
N ASP A 242 1.94 -2.18 22.10
CA ASP A 242 3.30 -2.24 21.54
C ASP A 242 3.40 -3.32 20.44
N ASN A 243 2.66 -4.43 20.59
CA ASN A 243 2.71 -5.56 19.66
C ASN A 243 1.94 -5.30 18.35
N THR A 244 0.88 -4.50 18.39
CA THR A 244 0.16 -4.08 17.17
C THR A 244 0.56 -2.70 16.67
N GLY A 245 1.39 -1.97 17.42
CA GLY A 245 1.77 -0.60 17.14
C GLY A 245 0.57 0.35 17.16
N GLU A 246 -0.29 0.24 18.18
CA GLU A 246 -1.39 1.18 18.42
C GLU A 246 -0.90 2.30 19.35
N TYR A 247 -0.92 3.52 18.83
CA TYR A 247 -0.45 4.73 19.51
C TYR A 247 -1.58 5.74 19.60
N SER A 248 -1.79 6.35 20.77
CA SER A 248 -2.89 7.30 20.96
C SER A 248 -2.75 8.53 20.05
N GLY A 249 -1.53 9.06 19.90
CA GLY A 249 -1.27 10.23 19.03
C GLY A 249 -1.52 9.94 17.55
N VAL A 250 -1.23 8.72 17.10
CA VAL A 250 -1.53 8.29 15.73
C VAL A 250 -3.04 8.20 15.50
N ASN A 251 -3.79 7.65 16.46
CA ASN A 251 -5.25 7.53 16.36
C ASN A 251 -5.95 8.90 16.33
N GLU A 252 -5.51 9.86 17.15
CA GLU A 252 -6.07 11.22 17.15
C GLU A 252 -5.88 11.93 15.81
N ILE A 253 -4.67 11.83 15.25
CA ILE A 253 -4.34 12.41 13.95
C ILE A 253 -5.11 11.71 12.83
N ALA A 254 -5.16 10.37 12.85
CA ALA A 254 -5.93 9.59 11.88
C ALA A 254 -7.38 10.06 11.84
N LYS A 255 -8.04 10.15 13.01
CA LYS A 255 -9.43 10.62 13.13
C LYS A 255 -9.61 12.05 12.62
N LYS A 256 -8.69 12.96 12.97
CA LYS A 256 -8.75 14.37 12.56
C LYS A 256 -8.64 14.51 11.04
N LEU A 257 -7.68 13.83 10.42
CA LEU A 257 -7.36 13.99 9.01
C LEU A 257 -8.20 13.11 8.09
N SER A 258 -8.76 12.01 8.60
CA SER A 258 -9.74 11.19 7.88
C SER A 258 -11.16 11.75 7.95
N SER A 259 -11.36 12.96 8.49
CA SER A 259 -12.70 13.53 8.74
C SER A 259 -13.63 12.62 9.55
N GLY A 260 -13.06 11.80 10.45
CA GLY A 260 -13.81 10.85 11.29
C GLY A 260 -14.17 9.51 10.63
N GLU A 261 -13.66 9.21 9.43
CA GLU A 261 -13.91 7.89 8.79
C GLU A 261 -13.18 6.72 9.47
N PHE A 262 -12.02 6.97 10.10
CA PHE A 262 -11.26 5.98 10.86
C PHE A 262 -10.94 6.50 12.25
N ASP A 263 -11.17 5.67 13.27
CA ASP A 263 -10.85 6.02 14.66
C ASP A 263 -9.47 5.50 15.09
N LYS A 264 -8.96 4.46 14.41
CA LYS A 264 -7.76 3.73 14.82
C LYS A 264 -6.92 3.27 13.64
N ILE A 265 -5.61 3.35 13.76
CA ILE A 265 -4.65 2.77 12.81
C ILE A 265 -3.61 1.97 13.60
N LYS A 266 -3.52 0.68 13.29
CA LYS A 266 -2.48 -0.21 13.84
C LYS A 266 -1.34 -0.34 12.84
N LEU A 267 -0.13 0.02 13.27
CA LEU A 267 1.02 0.06 12.37
C LEU A 267 1.56 -1.34 12.02
N HIS A 268 1.33 -2.35 12.85
CA HIS A 268 1.93 -3.68 12.67
C HIS A 268 0.90 -4.81 12.54
N SER A 269 -0.35 -4.49 12.20
CA SER A 269 -1.47 -5.43 12.10
C SER A 269 -2.11 -5.44 10.70
N PHE A 270 -2.35 -6.64 10.17
CA PHE A 270 -3.10 -6.92 8.94
C PHE A 270 -4.60 -7.19 9.20
N PHE A 271 -4.93 -7.67 10.39
CA PHE A 271 -6.26 -8.20 10.69
C PHE A 271 -7.16 -7.25 11.49
N ASP A 272 -6.56 -6.29 12.18
CA ASP A 272 -7.25 -5.32 13.02
C ASP A 272 -6.80 -3.91 12.66
N SER A 273 -7.76 -3.07 12.24
CA SER A 273 -7.56 -1.68 11.78
C SER A 273 -6.27 -1.42 10.99
N PRO A 274 -6.08 -2.08 9.83
CA PRO A 274 -4.88 -1.91 9.03
C PRO A 274 -4.77 -0.48 8.50
N HIS A 275 -3.55 -0.09 8.19
CA HIS A 275 -3.28 1.21 7.59
C HIS A 275 -4.00 1.38 6.24
N THR A 276 -4.61 2.54 6.02
CA THR A 276 -5.35 2.84 4.78
C THR A 276 -4.43 2.96 3.58
N SER A 277 -4.97 2.86 2.38
CA SER A 277 -4.19 2.93 1.14
C SER A 277 -4.74 3.98 0.18
N CYS A 278 -3.84 4.74 -0.46
CA CYS A 278 -4.18 5.69 -1.51
C CYS A 278 -4.29 4.97 -2.87
N GLY A 279 -3.24 5.04 -3.70
CA GLY A 279 -3.22 4.41 -5.03
C GLY A 279 -1.83 4.29 -5.67
N CYS A 280 -0.79 4.83 -5.02
CA CYS A 280 0.59 4.79 -5.52
C CYS A 280 1.40 3.61 -4.96
N PHE A 281 0.74 2.62 -4.36
CA PHE A 281 1.39 1.41 -3.91
C PHE A 281 1.83 0.50 -5.10
N LYS A 282 2.86 -0.29 -4.86
CA LYS A 282 3.72 -1.13 -5.71
C LYS A 282 3.60 -2.57 -5.24
N VAL A 283 3.24 -2.85 -3.99
CA VAL A 283 2.98 -4.21 -3.50
C VAL A 283 1.64 -4.25 -2.78
N VAL A 284 0.86 -5.30 -3.01
CA VAL A 284 -0.37 -5.58 -2.27
C VAL A 284 -0.19 -6.91 -1.55
N GLY A 285 -0.40 -6.89 -0.24
CA GLY A 285 -0.53 -8.09 0.58
C GLY A 285 -2.00 -8.49 0.66
N PHE A 286 -2.28 -9.76 0.42
CA PHE A 286 -3.61 -10.34 0.55
C PHE A 286 -3.55 -11.59 1.42
N TYR A 287 -4.51 -11.69 2.34
CA TYR A 287 -4.69 -12.85 3.18
C TYR A 287 -5.44 -13.95 2.43
N ILE A 288 -4.99 -15.18 2.57
CA ILE A 288 -5.58 -16.39 2.00
C ILE A 288 -6.07 -17.25 3.19
N PRO A 289 -7.38 -17.20 3.52
CA PRO A 289 -7.94 -17.90 4.66
C PRO A 289 -7.69 -19.40 4.63
N GLU A 290 -7.71 -20.02 3.46
CA GLU A 290 -7.59 -21.46 3.29
C GLU A 290 -6.23 -22.01 3.72
N VAL A 291 -5.20 -21.15 3.80
CA VAL A 291 -3.83 -21.51 4.17
C VAL A 291 -3.33 -20.72 5.38
N ASP A 292 -4.17 -19.96 6.10
CA ASP A 292 -3.76 -18.98 7.13
C ASP A 292 -2.48 -18.19 6.75
N GLY A 293 -2.43 -17.73 5.50
CA GLY A 293 -1.21 -17.22 4.89
C GLY A 293 -1.39 -15.90 4.18
N ILE A 294 -0.33 -15.13 4.06
CA ILE A 294 -0.28 -13.85 3.34
C ILE A 294 0.49 -14.06 2.03
N GLY A 295 -0.16 -13.74 0.91
CA GLY A 295 0.47 -13.60 -0.38
C GLY A 295 0.81 -12.14 -0.66
N TRP A 296 1.92 -11.88 -1.35
CA TRP A 296 2.25 -10.53 -1.83
C TRP A 296 2.37 -10.50 -3.33
N VAL A 297 1.84 -9.45 -3.96
CA VAL A 297 1.92 -9.24 -5.40
C VAL A 297 2.47 -7.85 -5.71
N ASN A 298 3.45 -7.77 -6.61
CA ASN A 298 4.00 -6.50 -7.07
C ASN A 298 3.23 -5.95 -8.28
N ARG A 299 3.28 -4.63 -8.46
CA ARG A 299 2.58 -3.88 -9.52
C ARG A 299 3.02 -4.26 -10.93
N GLU A 300 4.27 -4.70 -11.08
CA GLU A 300 4.84 -5.12 -12.36
C GLU A 300 4.33 -6.50 -12.78
N TYR A 301 3.83 -7.31 -11.85
CA TYR A 301 3.34 -8.64 -12.14
C TYR A 301 2.00 -8.60 -12.88
N GLN A 302 2.00 -9.18 -14.08
CA GLN A 302 0.84 -9.25 -14.98
C GLN A 302 0.09 -10.59 -14.89
N GLY A 303 0.56 -11.52 -14.05
CA GLY A 303 -0.08 -12.82 -13.87
C GLY A 303 -1.24 -12.77 -12.87
N MET A 304 -1.86 -13.93 -12.67
CA MET A 304 -2.87 -14.14 -11.63
C MET A 304 -2.20 -14.66 -10.37
N ALA A 305 -2.59 -14.12 -9.21
CA ALA A 305 -2.20 -14.68 -7.93
C ALA A 305 -3.09 -15.91 -7.59
N PRO A 306 -2.71 -16.75 -6.60
CA PRO A 306 -3.44 -17.96 -6.22
C PRO A 306 -4.90 -17.74 -5.83
N ASN A 307 -5.29 -16.51 -5.47
CA ASN A 307 -6.67 -16.10 -5.21
C ASN A 307 -7.50 -15.85 -6.50
N GLY A 308 -6.92 -16.07 -7.69
CA GLY A 308 -7.55 -15.82 -8.98
C GLY A 308 -7.66 -14.33 -9.36
N LEU A 309 -7.04 -13.43 -8.58
CA LEU A 309 -7.06 -11.99 -8.84
C LEU A 309 -5.71 -11.52 -9.39
N GLY A 310 -5.76 -10.60 -10.36
CA GLY A 310 -4.59 -9.86 -10.82
C GLY A 310 -4.34 -8.60 -9.96
N PHE A 311 -3.13 -8.03 -10.05
CA PHE A 311 -2.75 -6.82 -9.31
C PHE A 311 -3.75 -5.66 -9.48
N SER A 312 -4.20 -5.39 -10.70
CA SER A 312 -5.14 -4.27 -10.98
C SER A 312 -6.47 -4.42 -10.25
N THR A 313 -6.99 -5.64 -10.11
CA THR A 313 -8.25 -5.91 -9.41
C THR A 313 -8.06 -5.76 -7.90
N MET A 314 -6.97 -6.31 -7.36
CA MET A 314 -6.61 -6.14 -5.95
C MET A 314 -6.36 -4.67 -5.61
N ALA A 315 -5.65 -3.93 -6.46
CA ALA A 315 -5.42 -2.51 -6.29
C ALA A 315 -6.73 -1.69 -6.31
N GLY A 316 -7.73 -2.11 -7.08
CA GLY A 316 -9.06 -1.49 -7.08
C GLY A 316 -9.87 -1.77 -5.80
N GLN A 317 -9.59 -2.88 -5.12
CA GLN A 317 -10.23 -3.23 -3.85
C GLN A 317 -9.52 -2.57 -2.68
N THR A 318 -8.18 -2.70 -2.59
CA THR A 318 -7.37 -2.14 -1.50
C THR A 318 -7.20 -0.63 -1.63
N GLY A 319 -7.18 -0.10 -2.84
CA GLY A 319 -7.10 1.33 -3.10
C GLY A 319 -8.43 2.03 -2.85
N GLY A 320 -8.36 3.26 -2.33
CA GLY A 320 -9.52 4.13 -2.29
C GLY A 320 -10.30 4.11 -0.98
N ARG A 321 -9.61 4.45 0.12
CA ARG A 321 -10.24 5.05 1.32
C ARG A 321 -10.99 4.06 2.24
N LYS A 322 -10.57 2.80 2.34
CA LYS A 322 -11.17 1.86 3.30
C LYS A 322 -10.10 1.06 4.02
N GLN A 323 -10.32 0.81 5.31
CA GLN A 323 -9.59 -0.22 6.05
C GLN A 323 -10.20 -1.57 5.66
N ILE A 324 -9.50 -2.34 4.83
CA ILE A 324 -9.93 -3.68 4.45
C ILE A 324 -9.08 -4.67 5.21
N VAL A 325 -9.71 -5.34 6.17
CA VAL A 325 -9.11 -6.44 6.92
C VAL A 325 -8.69 -7.55 5.94
N GLY A 326 -7.46 -8.03 6.07
CA GLY A 326 -6.90 -9.05 5.19
C GLY A 326 -6.35 -8.53 3.86
N PHE A 327 -6.49 -7.24 3.55
CA PHE A 327 -5.81 -6.59 2.42
C PHE A 327 -5.06 -5.37 2.91
N SER A 328 -3.73 -5.45 3.01
CA SER A 328 -2.89 -4.28 3.23
C SER A 328 -2.11 -4.00 1.97
N SER A 329 -2.21 -2.77 1.46
CA SER A 329 -1.17 -2.30 0.55
C SER A 329 0.01 -1.81 1.38
N VAL A 330 1.21 -2.07 0.88
CA VAL A 330 2.46 -1.56 1.42
C VAL A 330 3.34 -1.20 0.23
N LEU A 331 4.29 -0.27 0.40
CA LEU A 331 5.43 -0.26 -0.52
C LEU A 331 6.67 -0.87 0.02
N GLY A 332 7.15 -1.79 -0.81
CA GLY A 332 8.54 -1.83 -1.21
C GLY A 332 9.26 -2.95 -0.51
N VAL A 333 10.21 -3.53 -1.23
CA VAL A 333 11.31 -4.37 -0.70
C VAL A 333 11.84 -3.77 0.62
N ASN A 334 11.79 -2.44 0.76
CA ASN A 334 12.14 -1.65 1.94
C ASN A 334 11.27 -1.87 3.19
N TYR A 335 9.99 -2.19 3.07
CA TYR A 335 9.20 -2.64 4.23
C TYR A 335 9.70 -4.01 4.75
N PHE A 336 10.26 -4.83 3.88
CA PHE A 336 10.91 -6.09 4.27
C PHE A 336 12.34 -5.87 4.79
N TYR A 337 13.03 -4.80 4.37
CA TYR A 337 14.35 -4.41 4.90
C TYR A 337 14.29 -3.69 6.26
N SER A 338 13.26 -2.88 6.48
CA SER A 338 13.21 -1.94 7.62
C SER A 338 12.53 -2.53 8.84
N THR A 339 11.64 -3.51 8.67
CA THR A 339 10.97 -4.09 9.84
C THR A 339 11.67 -5.36 10.33
N PRO A 340 12.17 -5.40 11.57
CA PRO A 340 12.69 -6.62 12.15
C PRO A 340 11.60 -7.70 12.21
N SER A 341 11.96 -8.93 11.82
CA SER A 341 11.02 -10.05 11.65
C SER A 341 10.38 -10.55 12.95
N SER A 342 10.79 -10.02 14.11
CA SER A 342 10.44 -10.52 15.44
C SER A 342 9.22 -9.84 16.09
N SER A 343 8.77 -8.68 15.60
CA SER A 343 7.81 -7.83 16.33
C SER A 343 6.39 -7.78 15.76
N ARG A 344 6.05 -8.60 14.76
CA ARG A 344 4.68 -8.62 14.20
C ARG A 344 3.86 -9.76 14.80
N ARG A 345 2.80 -9.41 15.53
CA ARG A 345 1.75 -10.33 16.03
C ARG A 345 1.18 -11.26 14.94
N ASP A 346 1.30 -10.87 13.67
CA ASP A 346 0.83 -11.68 12.54
C ASP A 346 1.83 -12.73 12.06
N GLY A 347 2.92 -12.99 12.78
CA GLY A 347 3.89 -14.03 12.45
C GLY A 347 4.92 -13.63 11.37
N GLY A 348 4.90 -12.38 10.90
CA GLY A 348 5.94 -11.82 10.03
C GLY A 348 6.19 -12.66 8.77
N TRP A 349 7.45 -13.03 8.53
CA TRP A 349 7.84 -13.89 7.41
C TRP A 349 7.28 -15.31 7.52
N ASN A 350 6.97 -15.79 8.73
CA ASN A 350 6.44 -17.14 8.93
C ASN A 350 5.03 -17.29 8.38
N ARG A 351 4.29 -16.20 8.15
CA ARG A 351 2.97 -16.22 7.48
C ARG A 351 3.02 -15.92 5.98
N VAL A 352 4.18 -15.62 5.40
CA VAL A 352 4.28 -15.35 3.96
C VAL A 352 4.32 -16.65 3.18
N VAL A 353 3.28 -16.93 2.39
CA VAL A 353 3.13 -18.21 1.68
C VAL A 353 3.38 -18.13 0.19
N TRP A 354 3.22 -16.94 -0.41
CA TRP A 354 3.34 -16.78 -1.87
C TRP A 354 3.95 -15.44 -2.28
N LEU A 355 4.89 -15.49 -3.23
CA LEU A 355 5.58 -14.33 -3.80
C LEU A 355 5.89 -14.57 -5.30
N PRO A 356 5.74 -13.55 -6.17
CA PRO A 356 6.28 -13.59 -7.52
C PRO A 356 7.79 -13.79 -7.49
N ALA A 357 8.35 -14.59 -8.41
CA ALA A 357 9.77 -14.90 -8.49
C ALA A 357 10.60 -13.62 -8.62
N MET A 358 10.13 -12.65 -9.42
CA MET A 358 10.77 -11.33 -9.54
C MET A 358 10.85 -10.59 -8.20
N LEU A 359 9.81 -10.70 -7.36
CA LEU A 359 9.81 -10.07 -6.05
C LEU A 359 10.74 -10.82 -5.09
N LYS A 360 10.72 -12.16 -5.14
CA LYS A 360 11.59 -13.05 -4.36
C LYS A 360 13.07 -12.79 -4.63
N GLU A 361 13.46 -12.56 -5.87
CA GLU A 361 14.82 -12.18 -6.25
C GLU A 361 15.21 -10.81 -5.69
N LYS A 362 14.32 -9.81 -5.80
CA LYS A 362 14.56 -8.45 -5.29
C LYS A 362 14.70 -8.42 -3.76
N ILE A 363 13.94 -9.23 -3.02
CA ILE A 363 13.94 -9.29 -1.54
C ILE A 363 14.85 -10.42 -1.00
N ALA A 364 15.61 -11.10 -1.86
CA ALA A 364 16.32 -12.34 -1.54
C ALA A 364 17.32 -12.22 -0.37
N GLU A 365 17.84 -11.02 -0.12
CA GLU A 365 18.77 -10.69 0.96
C GLU A 365 18.07 -10.49 2.32
N THR A 366 16.75 -10.26 2.33
CA THR A 366 15.95 -10.05 3.55
C THR A 366 15.19 -11.25 4.03
N ILE A 367 14.94 -12.21 3.15
CA ILE A 367 14.21 -13.41 3.54
C ILE A 367 15.16 -14.27 4.39
N PRO A 368 14.76 -14.69 5.60
CA PRO A 368 15.51 -15.68 6.36
C PRO A 368 15.81 -16.92 5.51
N GLU A 369 17.07 -17.38 5.50
CA GLU A 369 17.50 -18.51 4.65
C GLU A 369 16.62 -19.76 4.88
N ASP A 370 16.13 -19.96 6.10
CA ASP A 370 15.27 -21.08 6.50
C ASP A 370 13.86 -21.06 5.90
N ILE A 371 13.36 -19.89 5.46
CA ILE A 371 12.00 -19.70 4.93
C ILE A 371 12.03 -19.49 3.41
N LYS A 372 13.16 -19.01 2.87
CA LYS A 372 13.31 -18.67 1.45
C LYS A 372 12.91 -19.79 0.49
N ASP A 373 13.27 -21.03 0.79
CA ASP A 373 12.94 -22.19 -0.05
C ASP A 373 11.55 -22.77 0.21
N LYS A 374 10.84 -22.26 1.22
CA LYS A 374 9.51 -22.71 1.62
C LYS A 374 8.39 -21.81 1.10
N ILE A 375 8.70 -20.62 0.60
CA ILE A 375 7.73 -19.70 -0.02
C ILE A 375 7.51 -20.07 -1.49
N ALA A 376 6.25 -20.33 -1.85
CA ALA A 376 5.86 -20.67 -3.22
C ALA A 376 5.94 -19.48 -4.17
N THR A 377 6.20 -19.77 -5.44
CA THR A 377 6.17 -18.79 -6.54
C THR A 377 5.08 -19.10 -7.56
N GLU A 378 4.90 -18.22 -8.54
CA GLU A 378 4.02 -18.45 -9.70
C GLU A 378 4.40 -19.69 -10.52
N ASN A 379 5.64 -20.19 -10.39
CA ASN A 379 6.10 -21.40 -11.06
C ASN A 379 5.74 -22.67 -10.27
N ASP A 380 5.52 -22.54 -8.96
CA ASP A 380 5.27 -23.68 -8.06
C ASP A 380 3.78 -23.87 -7.77
N ALA A 381 3.03 -22.77 -7.63
CA ALA A 381 1.60 -22.81 -7.33
C ALA A 381 0.84 -21.66 -8.01
N THR A 382 -0.09 -22.04 -8.90
CA THR A 382 -1.03 -21.13 -9.57
C THR A 382 -2.39 -21.05 -8.85
N ASP A 383 -2.70 -22.05 -8.01
CA ASP A 383 -4.00 -22.24 -7.38
C ASP A 383 -3.83 -22.61 -5.90
N ILE A 384 -4.90 -22.41 -5.11
CA ILE A 384 -4.91 -22.63 -3.66
C ILE A 384 -4.58 -24.09 -3.28
N GLU A 385 -5.05 -25.07 -4.06
CA GLU A 385 -4.78 -26.50 -3.80
C GLU A 385 -3.30 -26.87 -4.03
N SER A 386 -2.70 -26.34 -5.09
CA SER A 386 -1.28 -26.51 -5.39
C SER A 386 -0.42 -25.84 -4.32
N LEU A 387 -0.85 -24.67 -3.83
CA LEU A 387 -0.20 -23.95 -2.74
C LEU A 387 -0.22 -24.77 -1.45
N LYS A 388 -1.37 -25.36 -1.06
CA LYS A 388 -1.48 -26.22 0.12
C LYS A 388 -0.51 -27.41 0.06
N THR A 389 -0.49 -28.10 -1.07
CA THR A 389 0.38 -29.27 -1.28
C THR A 389 1.86 -28.88 -1.15
N PHE A 390 2.27 -27.77 -1.78
CA PHE A 390 3.65 -27.28 -1.70
C PHE A 390 4.06 -26.88 -0.28
N LEU A 391 3.18 -26.21 0.46
CA LEU A 391 3.44 -25.80 1.84
C LEU A 391 3.60 -26.99 2.80
N GLN A 392 2.79 -28.06 2.59
CA GLN A 392 2.91 -29.32 3.33
C GLN A 392 4.21 -30.06 3.01
N GLU A 393 4.57 -30.18 1.72
CA GLU A 393 5.82 -30.84 1.31
C GLU A 393 7.07 -30.13 1.83
N LYS A 394 7.03 -28.79 1.94
CA LYS A 394 8.16 -27.97 2.38
C LYS A 394 8.18 -27.70 3.89
N ASN A 395 7.20 -28.20 4.66
CA ASN A 395 7.03 -27.92 6.09
C ASN A 395 7.16 -26.41 6.39
N HIS A 396 6.31 -25.62 5.76
CA HIS A 396 6.24 -24.18 6.01
C HIS A 396 5.79 -23.92 7.46
N PRO A 397 6.31 -22.91 8.18
CA PRO A 397 5.92 -22.59 9.56
C PRO A 397 4.40 -22.42 9.77
N VAL A 398 3.66 -22.01 8.74
CA VAL A 398 2.19 -21.90 8.78
C VAL A 398 1.50 -23.26 8.97
N VAL A 399 2.11 -24.37 8.53
CA VAL A 399 1.55 -25.72 8.74
C VAL A 399 1.50 -26.07 10.23
N ALA A 400 2.40 -25.52 11.05
CA ALA A 400 2.32 -25.68 12.51
C ALA A 400 1.14 -24.89 13.12
N ASN A 401 0.77 -23.76 12.51
CA ASN A 401 -0.45 -23.03 12.90
C ASN A 401 -1.73 -23.76 12.45
N TRP A 402 -1.68 -24.56 11.37
CA TRP A 402 -2.80 -25.44 11.00
C TRP A 402 -2.99 -26.56 12.00
N ALA A 403 -1.90 -27.16 12.51
CA ALA A 403 -1.99 -28.14 13.58
C ALA A 403 -2.58 -27.54 14.87
N ALA A 404 -2.21 -26.31 15.21
CA ALA A 404 -2.79 -25.60 16.36
C ALA A 404 -4.26 -25.19 16.13
N ALA A 405 -4.65 -24.82 14.90
CA ALA A 405 -6.04 -24.52 14.57
C ALA A 405 -6.92 -25.79 14.49
N GLU A 406 -6.37 -26.92 14.06
CA GLU A 406 -7.02 -28.24 14.13
C GLU A 406 -7.15 -28.69 15.60
N GLU A 407 -6.17 -28.43 16.46
CA GLU A 407 -6.26 -28.67 17.91
C GLU A 407 -7.27 -27.71 18.60
N GLU A 408 -7.35 -26.44 18.21
CA GLU A 408 -8.35 -25.48 18.72
C GLU A 408 -9.78 -25.80 18.23
N GLU A 409 -9.96 -26.26 16.99
CA GLU A 409 -11.27 -26.74 16.50
C GLU A 409 -11.69 -28.04 17.21
N GLU A 410 -10.76 -28.94 17.55
CA GLU A 410 -11.02 -30.12 18.38
C GLU A 410 -11.36 -29.75 19.84
N GLU A 411 -10.69 -28.75 20.43
CA GLU A 411 -11.00 -28.26 21.78
C GLU A 411 -12.36 -27.50 21.85
N GLU A 412 -12.72 -26.71 20.84
CA GLU A 412 -14.05 -26.06 20.75
C GLU A 412 -15.18 -27.09 20.53
N GLU A 413 -14.95 -28.15 19.76
CA GLU A 413 -15.90 -29.26 19.63
C GLU A 413 -16.01 -30.07 20.94
N GLU A 414 -14.92 -30.28 21.69
CA GLU A 414 -14.95 -30.91 23.01
C GLU A 414 -15.65 -30.05 24.08
N GLU A 415 -15.50 -28.72 24.05
CA GLU A 415 -16.23 -27.79 24.94
C GLU A 415 -17.73 -27.70 24.61
N GLU A 416 -18.13 -27.72 23.32
CA GLU A 416 -19.55 -27.83 22.93
C GLU A 416 -20.14 -29.21 23.32
N GLU A 417 -19.36 -30.29 23.25
CA GLU A 417 -19.77 -31.62 23.74
C GLU A 417 -19.87 -31.67 25.28
N GLU A 418 -18.99 -31.00 26.03
CA GLU A 418 -19.11 -30.89 27.49
C GLU A 418 -20.30 -30.02 27.92
N GLU A 419 -20.55 -28.87 27.29
CA GLU A 419 -21.74 -28.05 27.62
C GLU A 419 -23.04 -28.77 27.32
N THR A 420 -23.10 -29.56 26.23
CA THR A 420 -24.27 -30.38 25.90
C THR A 420 -24.42 -31.60 26.81
N ALA A 421 -23.33 -32.18 27.30
CA ALA A 421 -23.34 -33.27 28.28
C ALA A 421 -23.79 -32.81 29.69
N VAL A 422 -23.37 -31.61 30.13
CA VAL A 422 -23.79 -31.02 31.41
C VAL A 422 -25.28 -30.64 31.41
N ALA A 423 -25.83 -30.25 30.26
CA ALA A 423 -27.26 -29.99 30.10
C ALA A 423 -28.14 -31.27 30.11
N ALA A 424 -27.56 -32.45 29.89
CA ALA A 424 -28.27 -33.73 29.79
C ALA A 424 -28.33 -34.54 31.10
N ALA A 425 -27.70 -34.08 32.20
CA ALA A 425 -27.75 -34.77 33.48
C ALA A 425 -29.13 -34.61 34.18
N PRO A 426 -29.83 -35.70 34.55
CA PRO A 426 -31.17 -35.61 35.13
C PRO A 426 -31.12 -35.10 36.57
N MET A 427 -31.64 -33.88 36.79
CA MET A 427 -31.88 -33.35 38.14
C MET A 427 -32.93 -34.20 38.88
N MET A 428 -32.47 -34.93 39.89
CA MET A 428 -33.30 -35.62 40.87
C MET A 428 -33.74 -34.61 41.95
N MET A 429 -35.02 -34.23 41.94
CA MET A 429 -35.61 -33.31 42.94
C MET A 429 -36.16 -34.09 44.16
N PRO A 430 -35.89 -33.66 45.41
CA PRO A 430 -36.69 -34.06 46.57
C PRO A 430 -37.86 -33.08 46.81
N ALA A 431 -38.99 -33.65 47.22
CA ALA A 431 -40.25 -32.96 47.44
C ALA A 431 -40.36 -32.29 48.83
N ALA A 432 -40.81 -31.04 48.84
CA ALA A 432 -41.63 -30.38 49.88
C ALA A 432 -42.04 -29.02 49.28
N GLY A 433 -43.28 -28.76 48.85
CA GLY A 433 -44.49 -28.71 49.65
C GLY A 433 -44.82 -27.24 49.97
N PHE A 434 -45.77 -26.62 49.26
CA PHE A 434 -46.86 -25.77 49.81
C PHE A 434 -47.64 -25.00 48.72
N GLN A 435 -48.93 -25.36 48.62
CA GLN A 435 -50.16 -24.58 48.42
C GLN A 435 -50.24 -23.36 47.46
N MET A 436 -51.10 -23.53 46.45
CA MET A 436 -51.87 -22.47 45.78
C MET A 436 -53.01 -21.94 46.69
N PRO A 437 -53.49 -20.71 46.48
CA PRO A 437 -54.82 -20.62 45.85
C PRO A 437 -55.07 -19.41 44.91
N ALA A 438 -55.89 -19.72 43.90
CA ALA A 438 -57.02 -18.96 43.32
C ALA A 438 -56.81 -17.70 42.44
N MET A 439 -57.55 -17.75 41.33
CA MET A 439 -57.66 -16.80 40.21
C MET A 439 -58.32 -15.46 40.55
N ALA A 440 -58.05 -14.42 39.74
CA ALA A 440 -59.07 -13.77 38.89
C ALA A 440 -58.52 -12.60 38.03
N SER A 441 -58.96 -12.62 36.76
CA SER A 441 -59.16 -11.51 35.81
C SER A 441 -57.99 -10.66 35.31
N MET A 442 -57.52 -10.99 34.10
CA MET A 442 -57.08 -10.04 33.08
C MET A 442 -58.25 -9.17 32.57
N PRO A 443 -57.95 -7.98 32.00
CA PRO A 443 -58.55 -7.53 30.76
C PRO A 443 -57.53 -7.63 29.60
N MET A 444 -58.05 -8.06 28.46
CA MET A 444 -57.35 -8.38 27.22
C MET A 444 -56.76 -7.17 26.48
N MET A 445 -55.68 -7.43 25.74
CA MET A 445 -55.42 -6.91 24.39
C MET A 445 -54.67 -8.00 23.57
N PRO A 446 -54.79 -8.03 22.24
CA PRO A 446 -55.33 -9.20 21.55
C PRO A 446 -54.28 -10.11 20.91
N ALA A 447 -54.65 -11.38 20.81
CA ALA A 447 -53.98 -12.41 20.03
C ALA A 447 -53.94 -12.04 18.54
N GLY A 448 -52.73 -11.82 18.02
CA GLY A 448 -52.43 -11.94 16.60
C GLY A 448 -51.88 -13.33 16.31
N LYS A 449 -52.74 -14.23 15.82
CA LYS A 449 -52.30 -15.44 15.11
C LYS A 449 -51.55 -15.03 13.85
N ALA A 450 -50.31 -15.50 13.67
CA ALA A 450 -49.70 -15.68 12.36
C ALA A 450 -48.84 -16.93 12.42
N GLY A 451 -49.35 -18.02 11.82
CA GLY A 451 -48.59 -19.25 11.66
C GLY A 451 -47.52 -19.05 10.60
N GLY A 452 -46.26 -18.90 11.03
CA GLY A 452 -45.10 -18.94 10.15
C GLY A 452 -44.35 -20.25 10.33
N ILE A 453 -44.01 -20.93 9.24
CA ILE A 453 -43.13 -22.11 9.30
C ILE A 453 -41.69 -21.62 9.42
N LYS A 454 -41.02 -21.95 10.53
CA LYS A 454 -39.59 -21.70 10.73
C LYS A 454 -38.80 -22.92 10.28
N ILE A 455 -37.96 -22.77 9.26
CA ILE A 455 -37.01 -23.79 8.82
C ILE A 455 -35.61 -23.26 9.10
N THR A 456 -34.76 -24.08 9.72
CA THR A 456 -33.39 -23.71 10.08
C THR A 456 -32.46 -24.79 9.57
N PHE A 457 -31.43 -24.39 8.81
CA PHE A 457 -30.40 -25.29 8.28
C PHE A 457 -29.05 -24.87 8.88
N LYS A 458 -28.28 -25.85 9.37
CA LYS A 458 -26.88 -25.70 9.74
C LYS A 458 -26.05 -26.66 8.88
N ASN A 459 -24.94 -26.19 8.32
CA ASN A 459 -24.01 -26.92 7.42
C ASN A 459 -24.65 -27.73 6.28
N ALA A 460 -25.49 -27.10 5.45
CA ALA A 460 -26.08 -27.75 4.27
C ALA A 460 -25.81 -26.99 2.96
N LYS A 461 -25.34 -27.69 1.92
CA LYS A 461 -25.37 -27.19 0.52
C LYS A 461 -26.71 -27.56 -0.10
N ILE A 462 -27.59 -26.58 -0.27
CA ILE A 462 -28.93 -26.76 -0.83
C ILE A 462 -28.98 -26.18 -2.25
N SER A 463 -29.32 -27.00 -3.24
CA SER A 463 -29.62 -26.55 -4.61
C SER A 463 -31.10 -26.79 -4.91
N ILE A 464 -31.85 -25.72 -5.18
CA ILE A 464 -33.29 -25.76 -5.46
C ILE A 464 -33.58 -25.09 -6.79
N ASP A 465 -34.19 -25.83 -7.74
CA ASP A 465 -34.54 -25.26 -9.05
C ASP A 465 -35.84 -24.43 -9.02
N LYS A 466 -36.85 -24.79 -8.19
CA LYS A 466 -38.01 -23.93 -7.92
C LYS A 466 -38.75 -24.32 -6.65
N MET A 467 -39.03 -23.36 -5.77
CA MET A 467 -39.84 -23.53 -4.55
C MET A 467 -41.12 -22.69 -4.64
N ILE A 468 -42.30 -23.28 -4.38
CA ILE A 468 -43.58 -22.56 -4.31
C ILE A 468 -44.23 -22.86 -2.97
N VAL A 469 -44.48 -21.82 -2.18
CA VAL A 469 -45.16 -21.90 -0.88
C VAL A 469 -46.54 -21.26 -1.02
N SER A 470 -47.60 -22.00 -0.72
CA SER A 470 -48.97 -21.47 -0.67
C SER A 470 -49.60 -21.69 0.71
N GLU A 471 -50.17 -20.63 1.27
CA GLU A 471 -50.98 -20.72 2.49
C GLU A 471 -52.35 -21.32 2.16
N LYS A 472 -52.69 -22.43 2.81
CA LYS A 472 -54.05 -22.97 2.77
C LYS A 472 -54.90 -22.13 3.72
N LYS A 473 -55.73 -21.23 3.18
CA LYS A 473 -56.78 -20.54 3.94
C LYS A 473 -57.84 -21.56 4.34
N GLU A 474 -57.98 -21.78 5.65
CA GLU A 474 -59.27 -21.86 6.35
C GLU A 474 -59.10 -21.52 7.84
#